data_AF-A0A5J6CW54-F1
#
_entry.id   AF-A0A5J6CW54-F1
#
_cell.length_a   1.000
_cell.length_b   1.000
_cell.length_c   1.000
_cell.angle_alpha   90.00
_cell.angle_beta   90.00
_cell.angle_gamma   90.00
#
_symmetry.space_group_name_H-M   'P 1'
#
loop_
_entity.id
_entity.type
_entity.pdbx_description
1 polymer ?
#
loop_
_entity_poly.entity_id
_entity_poly.type
_entity_poly.pdbx_seq_one_letter_code
_entity_poly.pdbx_strand_id
1 'polypeptide(L)'
;MEIAKNLVKEGVSVDIISQATGLSIYEYDNTEREICTDSIYYRVGQRIREWRLIRRYTQKDLADKVGLTLKEIHEYERGYTAITFDKLYEMAGALSVNIKVLLPETNEDSELLKLLRKTEEQELVKKFLSRDMKNSKEKVKKIEKIKVAKNLAEAGVASDVIVRASGLTADECEN
;
A
#
# COMPACT_ATOMS: atom_id res chain seq x y z
N MET A 1 3.25 0.47 32.90
CA MET A 1 2.70 -0.72 33.60
C MET A 1 3.27 -0.86 35.02
N GLU A 2 4.60 -0.93 35.21
CA GLU A 2 5.23 -1.07 36.55
C GLU A 2 4.72 -0.05 37.58
N ILE A 3 4.76 1.25 37.20
CA ILE A 3 4.33 2.35 38.08
C ILE A 3 2.85 2.23 38.44
N ALA A 4 2.00 1.89 37.46
CA ALA A 4 0.56 1.73 37.68
C ALA A 4 0.26 0.54 38.61
N LYS A 5 0.94 -0.59 38.43
CA LYS A 5 0.83 -1.77 39.33
C LYS A 5 1.26 -1.43 40.75
N ASN A 6 2.31 -0.63 40.93
CA ASN A 6 2.75 -0.19 42.24
C ASN A 6 1.74 0.76 42.90
N LEU A 7 1.15 1.70 42.15
CA LEU A 7 0.10 2.59 42.68
C LEU A 7 -1.13 1.84 43.18
N VAL A 8 -1.54 0.76 42.51
CA VAL A 8 -2.63 -0.11 43.00
C VAL A 8 -2.25 -0.83 44.30
N LYS A 9 -1.01 -1.31 44.43
CA LYS A 9 -0.52 -1.93 45.69
C LYS A 9 -0.49 -0.94 46.85
N GLU A 10 -0.25 0.33 46.55
CA GLU A 10 -0.30 1.44 47.52
C GLU A 10 -1.75 1.94 47.80
N GLY A 11 -2.78 1.27 47.25
CA GLY A 11 -4.19 1.56 47.54
C GLY A 11 -4.81 2.71 46.75
N VAL A 12 -4.16 3.19 45.69
CA VAL A 12 -4.73 4.21 44.80
C VAL A 12 -5.87 3.61 43.97
N SER A 13 -6.99 4.34 43.86
CA SER A 13 -8.16 3.88 43.09
C SER A 13 -7.81 3.60 41.64
N VAL A 14 -8.22 2.42 41.17
CA VAL A 14 -8.00 1.94 39.81
C VAL A 14 -8.63 2.89 38.78
N ASP A 15 -9.76 3.52 39.10
CA ASP A 15 -10.42 4.49 38.23
C ASP A 15 -9.57 5.75 38.02
N ILE A 16 -8.87 6.21 39.07
CA ILE A 16 -7.98 7.38 38.99
C ILE A 16 -6.76 7.06 38.13
N ILE A 17 -6.17 5.87 38.31
CA ILE A 17 -5.01 5.45 37.50
C ILE A 17 -5.42 5.25 36.05
N SER A 18 -6.60 4.67 35.79
CA SER A 18 -7.17 4.52 34.44
C SER A 18 -7.36 5.87 33.75
N GLN A 19 -7.93 6.86 34.45
CA GLN A 19 -8.11 8.21 33.92
C GLN A 19 -6.78 8.92 33.65
N ALA A 20 -5.79 8.74 34.55
CA ALA A 20 -4.49 9.40 34.43
C ALA A 20 -3.57 8.77 33.38
N THR A 21 -3.63 7.44 33.20
CA THR A 21 -2.70 6.69 32.37
C THR A 21 -3.30 6.23 31.04
N GLY A 22 -4.64 6.21 30.92
CA GLY A 22 -5.36 5.63 29.77
C GLY A 22 -5.23 4.11 29.65
N LEU A 23 -4.78 3.45 30.72
CA LEU A 23 -4.65 2.00 30.84
C LEU A 23 -5.92 1.39 31.44
N SER A 24 -6.22 0.16 31.06
CA SER A 24 -7.44 -0.54 31.46
C SER A 24 -7.38 -1.12 32.87
N ILE A 25 -8.53 -1.18 33.53
CA ILE A 25 -8.74 -1.83 34.83
C ILE A 25 -8.40 -3.33 34.82
N TYR A 26 -8.31 -3.98 33.65
CA TYR A 26 -7.92 -5.39 33.50
C TYR A 26 -6.40 -5.61 33.44
N GLU A 27 -5.57 -4.55 33.43
CA GLU A 27 -4.12 -4.71 33.60
C GLU A 27 -3.71 -5.04 35.05
N TYR A 28 -4.66 -5.03 36.02
CA TYR A 28 -4.40 -5.21 37.45
C TYR A 28 -4.85 -6.54 38.04
N ASP A 29 -5.73 -7.27 37.35
CA ASP A 29 -6.16 -8.59 37.80
C ASP A 29 -5.18 -9.66 37.33
N ASN A 30 -4.72 -10.48 38.25
CA ASN A 30 -3.51 -11.30 38.18
C ASN A 30 -3.63 -12.55 37.27
N THR A 31 -4.48 -12.49 36.24
CA THR A 31 -4.58 -13.53 35.21
C THR A 31 -3.72 -13.17 34.01
N GLU A 32 -2.42 -12.99 34.26
CA GLU A 32 -1.42 -12.95 33.18
C GLU A 32 -1.36 -14.35 32.54
N ARG A 33 -2.26 -14.60 31.58
CA ARG A 33 -2.11 -15.71 30.64
C ARG A 33 -0.78 -15.53 29.93
N GLU A 34 -0.08 -16.63 29.70
CA GLU A 34 1.17 -16.64 28.95
C GLU A 34 0.96 -15.95 27.59
N ILE A 35 1.65 -14.82 27.39
CA ILE A 35 1.51 -14.02 26.17
C ILE A 35 2.39 -14.67 25.12
N CYS A 36 1.77 -15.26 24.10
CA CYS A 36 2.51 -15.66 22.90
C CYS A 36 2.78 -14.40 22.06
N THR A 37 3.92 -13.75 22.33
CA THR A 37 4.39 -12.54 21.63
C THR A 37 4.59 -12.74 20.13
N ASP A 38 4.76 -14.00 19.71
CA ASP A 38 5.02 -14.35 18.31
C ASP A 38 3.73 -14.55 17.50
N SER A 39 2.56 -14.57 18.14
CA SER A 39 1.29 -14.76 17.44
C SER A 39 0.91 -13.57 16.56
N ILE A 40 0.26 -13.85 15.43
CA ILE A 40 -0.31 -12.82 14.54
C ILE A 40 -1.27 -11.90 15.30
N TYR A 41 -2.07 -12.47 16.21
CA TYR A 41 -3.04 -11.73 17.02
C TYR A 41 -2.36 -10.76 17.96
N TYR A 42 -1.26 -11.16 18.60
CA TYR A 42 -0.46 -10.25 19.43
C TYR A 42 0.08 -9.09 18.58
N ARG A 43 0.68 -9.38 17.43
CA ARG A 43 1.25 -8.33 16.55
C ARG A 43 0.18 -7.33 16.06
N VAL A 44 -1.00 -7.81 15.66
CA VAL A 44 -2.15 -6.95 15.31
C VAL A 44 -2.61 -6.15 16.54
N GLY A 45 -2.73 -6.80 17.69
CA GLY A 45 -3.13 -6.19 18.95
C GLY A 45 -2.20 -5.05 19.39
N GLN A 46 -0.89 -5.21 19.22
CA GLN A 46 0.08 -4.15 19.49
C GLN A 46 -0.11 -2.95 18.56
N ARG A 47 -0.38 -3.17 17.26
CA ARG A 47 -0.66 -2.07 16.33
C ARG A 47 -1.94 -1.33 16.68
N ILE A 48 -2.98 -2.04 17.12
CA ILE A 48 -4.21 -1.42 17.63
C ILE A 48 -3.89 -0.54 18.85
N ARG A 49 -3.13 -1.05 19.82
CA ARG A 49 -2.72 -0.30 21.01
C ARG A 49 -1.93 0.96 20.66
N GLU A 50 -0.94 0.85 19.77
CA GLU A 50 -0.12 1.97 19.32
C GLU A 50 -0.99 3.10 18.75
N TRP A 51 -1.87 2.77 17.80
CA TRP A 51 -2.75 3.77 17.18
C TRP A 51 -3.79 4.32 18.14
N ARG A 52 -4.32 3.51 19.05
CA ARG A 52 -5.19 3.99 20.13
C ARG A 52 -4.50 5.05 20.97
N LEU A 53 -3.25 4.82 21.36
CA LEU A 53 -2.46 5.79 22.14
C LEU A 53 -2.12 7.05 21.34
N ILE A 54 -1.80 6.92 20.04
CA ILE A 54 -1.59 8.08 19.14
C ILE A 54 -2.85 8.95 19.08
N ARG A 55 -4.04 8.33 19.08
CA ARG A 55 -5.33 9.02 19.14
C ARG A 55 -5.71 9.51 20.53
N ARG A 56 -4.87 9.26 21.54
CA ARG A 56 -5.10 9.58 22.95
C ARG A 56 -6.39 8.96 23.50
N TYR A 57 -6.73 7.78 23.01
CA TYR A 57 -7.88 7.02 23.48
C TYR A 57 -7.49 6.10 24.63
N THR A 58 -8.32 6.03 25.65
CA THR A 58 -8.31 4.94 26.63
C THR A 58 -8.86 3.67 25.97
N GLN A 59 -8.63 2.50 26.57
CA GLN A 59 -9.27 1.27 26.06
C GLN A 59 -10.79 1.36 26.10
N LYS A 60 -11.34 2.07 27.10
CA LYS A 60 -12.78 2.37 27.19
C LYS A 60 -13.26 3.20 26.00
N ASP A 61 -12.54 4.27 25.65
CA ASP A 61 -12.92 5.13 24.53
C ASP A 61 -12.95 4.37 23.19
N LEU A 62 -11.99 3.47 22.97
CA LEU A 62 -11.98 2.63 21.78
C LEU A 62 -13.16 1.65 21.80
N ALA A 63 -13.38 0.97 22.93
CA ALA A 63 -14.50 0.05 23.13
C ALA A 63 -15.85 0.71 22.81
N ASP A 64 -16.09 1.89 23.40
CA ASP A 64 -17.32 2.66 23.22
C ASP A 64 -17.52 3.08 21.75
N LYS A 65 -16.43 3.34 21.00
CA LYS A 65 -16.50 3.70 19.57
C LYS A 65 -16.85 2.54 18.63
N VAL A 66 -16.47 1.30 18.98
CA VAL A 66 -16.68 0.11 18.13
C VAL A 66 -17.73 -0.85 18.68
N GLY A 67 -18.47 -0.42 19.71
CA GLY A 67 -19.50 -1.24 20.35
C GLY A 67 -18.94 -2.53 20.97
N LEU A 68 -17.76 -2.47 21.55
CA LEU A 68 -17.12 -3.58 22.26
C LEU A 68 -17.00 -3.27 23.75
N THR A 69 -16.78 -4.29 24.54
CA THR A 69 -16.45 -4.14 25.96
C THR A 69 -14.97 -3.78 26.15
N LEU A 70 -14.68 -3.12 27.27
CA LEU A 70 -13.31 -2.79 27.67
C LEU A 70 -12.44 -4.06 27.79
N LYS A 71 -13.05 -5.18 28.21
CA LYS A 71 -12.40 -6.49 28.29
C LYS A 71 -12.01 -7.01 26.91
N GLU A 72 -12.89 -6.92 25.92
CA GLU A 72 -12.58 -7.36 24.55
C GLU A 72 -11.41 -6.56 23.96
N ILE A 73 -11.40 -5.24 24.14
CA ILE A 73 -10.25 -4.42 23.69
C ILE A 73 -8.96 -4.85 24.39
N HIS A 74 -9.01 -5.10 25.70
CA HIS A 74 -7.84 -5.60 26.43
C HIS A 74 -7.34 -6.94 25.85
N GLU A 75 -8.25 -7.90 25.67
CA GLU A 75 -7.93 -9.24 25.13
C GLU A 75 -7.36 -9.17 23.71
N TYR A 76 -7.87 -8.25 22.88
CA TYR A 76 -7.38 -7.99 21.53
C TYR A 76 -5.99 -7.37 21.53
N GLU A 77 -5.77 -6.32 22.32
CA GLU A 77 -4.45 -5.67 22.42
C GLU A 77 -3.37 -6.62 22.96
N ARG A 78 -3.77 -7.58 23.79
CA ARG A 78 -2.89 -8.62 24.34
C ARG A 78 -2.75 -9.84 23.44
N GLY A 79 -3.52 -9.94 22.36
CA GLY A 79 -3.51 -11.09 21.46
C GLY A 79 -4.04 -12.38 22.09
N TYR A 80 -4.77 -12.30 23.20
CA TYR A 80 -5.36 -13.45 23.88
C TYR A 80 -6.57 -14.01 23.14
N THR A 81 -7.24 -13.17 22.35
CA THR A 81 -8.43 -13.53 21.57
C THR A 81 -8.23 -13.11 20.12
N ALA A 82 -8.65 -13.99 19.20
CA ALA A 82 -8.65 -13.69 17.77
C ALA A 82 -9.62 -12.55 17.44
N ILE A 83 -9.20 -11.67 16.54
CA ILE A 83 -10.00 -10.52 16.08
C ILE A 83 -10.63 -10.90 14.75
N THR A 84 -11.95 -10.79 14.64
CA THR A 84 -12.62 -10.98 13.35
C THR A 84 -12.27 -9.86 12.38
N PHE A 85 -12.31 -10.13 11.08
CA PHE A 85 -11.99 -9.11 10.08
C PHE A 85 -12.92 -7.89 10.17
N ASP A 86 -14.21 -8.12 10.41
CA ASP A 86 -15.20 -7.05 10.57
C ASP A 86 -14.85 -6.13 11.76
N LYS A 87 -14.48 -6.70 12.90
CA LYS A 87 -14.07 -5.92 14.08
C LYS A 87 -12.75 -5.20 13.86
N LEU A 88 -11.80 -5.80 13.15
CA LEU A 88 -10.58 -5.12 12.77
C LEU A 88 -10.85 -3.92 11.84
N TYR A 89 -11.80 -4.07 10.92
CA TYR A 89 -12.22 -2.98 10.02
C TYR A 89 -12.92 -1.84 10.76
N GLU A 90 -13.83 -2.16 11.69
CA GLU A 90 -14.47 -1.17 12.57
C GLU A 90 -13.43 -0.42 13.42
N MET A 91 -12.46 -1.12 14.01
CA MET A 91 -11.37 -0.52 14.78
C MET A 91 -10.48 0.38 13.92
N ALA A 92 -10.15 -0.01 12.69
CA ALA A 92 -9.41 0.84 11.76
C ALA A 92 -10.16 2.16 11.48
N GLY A 93 -11.48 2.08 11.30
CA GLY A 93 -12.35 3.25 11.14
C GLY A 93 -12.35 4.15 12.38
N ALA A 94 -12.55 3.58 13.57
CA ALA A 94 -12.52 4.32 14.84
C ALA A 94 -11.18 5.00 15.11
N LEU A 95 -10.07 4.36 14.69
CA LEU A 95 -8.71 4.89 14.77
C LEU A 95 -8.33 5.79 13.59
N SER A 96 -9.24 6.00 12.64
CA SER A 96 -9.06 6.72 11.36
C SER A 96 -7.75 6.40 10.65
N VAL A 97 -7.45 5.10 10.52
CA VAL A 97 -6.32 4.58 9.76
C VAL A 97 -6.80 3.61 8.70
N ASN A 98 -5.97 3.38 7.66
CA ASN A 98 -6.20 2.28 6.75
C ASN A 98 -5.97 0.95 7.49
N ILE A 99 -6.84 -0.05 7.27
CA ILE A 99 -6.74 -1.36 7.92
C ILE A 99 -5.36 -2.03 7.73
N LYS A 100 -4.67 -1.80 6.61
CA LYS A 100 -3.32 -2.32 6.35
C LYS A 100 -2.31 -1.91 7.42
N VAL A 101 -2.49 -0.75 8.03
CA VAL A 101 -1.62 -0.24 9.08
C VAL A 101 -1.73 -1.07 10.36
N LEU A 102 -2.90 -1.68 10.62
CA LEU A 102 -3.11 -2.56 11.77
C LEU A 102 -2.58 -3.98 11.53
N LEU A 103 -2.31 -4.34 10.28
CA LEU A 103 -1.76 -5.64 9.93
C LEU A 103 -0.24 -5.63 10.15
N PRO A 104 0.34 -6.70 10.71
CA PRO A 104 1.78 -6.85 10.78
C PRO A 104 2.39 -6.89 9.39
N GLU A 105 3.60 -6.37 9.26
CA GLU A 105 4.37 -6.56 8.04
C GLU A 105 4.65 -8.07 7.88
N THR A 106 4.27 -8.59 6.72
CA THR A 106 4.70 -9.90 6.28
C THR A 106 6.19 -9.80 5.98
N ASN A 107 6.99 -10.72 6.52
CA ASN A 107 8.40 -10.90 6.12
C ASN A 107 8.55 -11.29 4.62
N GLU A 108 7.48 -11.22 3.83
CA GLU A 108 7.45 -11.27 2.36
C GLU A 108 8.10 -10.03 1.71
N ASP A 109 8.63 -9.12 2.51
CA ASP A 109 9.66 -8.19 2.09
C ASP A 109 11.04 -8.88 1.99
N SER A 110 11.07 -10.10 1.43
CA SER A 110 12.30 -10.58 0.82
C SER A 110 12.72 -9.53 -0.19
N GLU A 111 13.89 -8.96 0.00
CA GLU A 111 14.49 -7.96 -0.89
C GLU A 111 14.44 -8.43 -2.35
N LEU A 112 14.49 -9.75 -2.56
CA LEU A 112 14.26 -10.43 -3.84
C LEU A 112 12.88 -10.16 -4.45
N LEU A 113 11.78 -10.21 -3.68
CA LEU A 113 10.42 -9.93 -4.19
C LEU A 113 10.22 -8.44 -4.53
N LYS A 114 10.93 -7.54 -3.85
CA LYS A 114 10.97 -6.11 -4.22
C LYS A 114 11.79 -5.89 -5.49
N LEU A 115 12.90 -6.61 -5.66
CA LEU A 115 13.74 -6.55 -6.86
C LEU A 115 13.03 -7.16 -8.08
N LEU A 116 12.30 -8.26 -7.92
CA LEU A 116 11.54 -8.90 -9.00
C LEU A 116 10.47 -7.95 -9.58
N ARG A 117 9.65 -7.33 -8.72
CA ARG A 117 8.65 -6.33 -9.16
C ARG A 117 9.27 -5.15 -9.90
N LYS A 118 10.40 -4.61 -9.40
CA LYS A 118 11.13 -3.53 -10.10
C LYS A 118 11.64 -3.97 -11.47
N THR A 119 12.09 -5.22 -11.60
CA THR A 119 12.62 -5.75 -12.85
C THR A 119 11.52 -5.91 -13.89
N GLU A 120 10.34 -6.39 -13.49
CA GLU A 120 9.17 -6.53 -14.37
C GLU A 120 8.66 -5.17 -14.88
N GLU A 121 8.58 -4.16 -14.01
CA GLU A 121 8.20 -2.80 -14.39
C GLU A 121 9.20 -2.18 -15.39
N GLN A 122 10.50 -2.39 -15.18
CA GLN A 122 11.54 -1.90 -16.08
C GLN A 122 11.53 -2.60 -17.45
N GLU A 123 11.26 -3.90 -17.49
CA GLU A 123 11.10 -4.68 -18.73
C GLU A 123 9.95 -4.15 -19.58
N LEU A 124 8.79 -3.88 -18.97
CA LEU A 124 7.63 -3.33 -19.66
C LEU A 124 7.92 -1.95 -20.27
N VAL A 125 8.57 -1.06 -19.51
CA VAL A 125 8.97 0.28 -19.98
C VAL A 125 9.98 0.17 -21.14
N LYS A 126 10.99 -0.70 -21.03
CA LYS A 126 11.96 -0.94 -22.12
C LYS A 126 11.29 -1.43 -23.40
N LYS A 127 10.33 -2.35 -23.29
CA LYS A 127 9.58 -2.89 -24.43
C LYS A 127 8.75 -1.80 -25.11
N PHE A 128 8.12 -0.93 -24.33
CA PHE A 128 7.33 0.19 -24.84
C PHE A 128 8.22 1.20 -25.59
N LEU A 129 9.31 1.65 -24.96
CA LEU A 129 10.27 2.58 -25.56
C LEU A 129 10.90 2.03 -26.86
N SER A 130 11.22 0.74 -26.88
CA SER A 130 11.80 0.08 -28.06
C SER A 130 10.81 0.06 -29.24
N ARG A 131 9.53 -0.18 -28.96
CA ARG A 131 8.46 -0.16 -29.97
C ARG A 131 8.24 1.24 -30.53
N ASP A 132 8.17 2.25 -29.66
CA ASP A 132 7.96 3.63 -30.08
C ASP A 132 9.12 4.17 -30.91
N MET A 133 10.36 3.85 -30.53
CA MET A 133 11.53 4.27 -31.28
C MET A 133 11.60 3.61 -32.67
N LYS A 134 11.12 2.37 -32.82
CA LYS A 134 10.98 1.71 -34.13
C LYS A 134 9.92 2.40 -35.00
N ASN A 135 8.74 2.66 -34.44
CA ASN A 135 7.65 3.36 -35.15
C ASN A 135 8.08 4.77 -35.60
N SER A 136 8.84 5.47 -34.77
CA SER A 136 9.36 6.82 -35.07
C SER A 136 10.36 6.79 -36.22
N LYS A 137 11.27 5.81 -36.23
CA LYS A 137 12.22 5.59 -37.34
C LYS A 137 11.52 5.28 -38.66
N GLU A 138 10.47 4.48 -38.65
CA GLU A 138 9.69 4.16 -39.85
C GLU A 138 8.94 5.39 -40.39
N LYS A 139 8.36 6.22 -39.51
CA LYS A 139 7.74 7.49 -39.90
C LYS A 139 8.73 8.46 -40.54
N VAL A 140 9.93 8.60 -39.97
CA VAL A 140 10.99 9.47 -40.52
C VAL A 140 11.41 8.99 -41.92
N LYS A 141 11.67 7.68 -42.08
CA LYS A 141 12.01 7.11 -43.39
C LYS A 141 10.92 7.33 -44.43
N LYS A 142 9.64 7.25 -44.03
CA LYS A 142 8.51 7.51 -44.92
C LYS A 142 8.44 8.98 -45.35
N ILE A 143 8.68 9.92 -44.43
CA ILE A 143 8.74 11.36 -44.73
C ILE A 143 9.88 11.67 -45.71
N GLU A 144 11.07 11.09 -45.50
CA GLU A 144 12.20 11.28 -46.42
C GLU A 144 11.88 10.73 -47.82
N LYS A 145 11.27 9.56 -47.91
CA LYS A 145 10.84 8.98 -49.20
C LYS A 145 9.86 9.89 -49.94
N ILE A 146 8.85 10.43 -49.24
CA ILE A 146 7.87 11.35 -49.83
C ILE A 146 8.57 12.63 -50.33
N LYS A 147 9.48 13.19 -49.53
CA LYS A 147 10.27 14.37 -49.92
C LYS A 147 11.11 14.14 -51.18
N VAL A 148 11.74 12.98 -51.29
CA VAL A 148 12.53 12.62 -52.49
C VAL A 148 11.62 12.43 -53.71
N ALA A 149 10.48 11.76 -53.55
CA ALA A 149 9.51 11.55 -54.62
C ALA A 149 9.00 12.90 -55.20
N LYS A 150 8.68 13.86 -54.33
CA LYS A 150 8.25 15.20 -54.74
C LYS A 150 9.30 15.95 -55.55
N ASN A 151 10.55 15.96 -55.09
CA ASN A 151 11.65 16.61 -55.81
C ASN A 151 11.88 15.99 -57.21
N LEU A 152 11.71 14.68 -57.35
CA LEU A 152 11.84 14.00 -58.65
C LEU A 152 10.70 14.35 -59.61
N ALA A 153 9.47 14.49 -59.09
CA ALA A 153 8.33 14.93 -59.88
C ALA A 153 8.50 16.37 -60.38
N GLU A 154 8.98 17.28 -59.52
CA GLU A 154 9.30 18.67 -59.89
C GLU A 154 10.43 18.75 -60.94
N ALA A 155 11.35 17.78 -60.94
CA ALA A 155 12.40 17.66 -61.95
C ALA A 155 11.93 17.02 -63.28
N GLY A 156 10.64 16.67 -63.41
CA GLY A 156 10.03 16.15 -64.64
C GLY A 156 10.13 14.63 -64.82
N VAL A 157 10.44 13.87 -63.77
CA VAL A 157 10.42 12.40 -63.82
C VAL A 157 8.97 11.91 -63.83
N ALA A 158 8.66 10.93 -64.69
CA ALA A 158 7.31 10.38 -64.83
C ALA A 158 6.82 9.72 -63.51
N SER A 159 5.58 10.03 -63.12
CA SER A 159 4.97 9.60 -61.86
C SER A 159 4.96 8.07 -61.70
N ASP A 160 4.73 7.33 -62.78
CA ASP A 160 4.73 5.86 -62.81
C ASP A 160 6.13 5.25 -62.50
N VAL A 161 7.20 5.97 -62.83
CA VAL A 161 8.58 5.58 -62.49
C VAL A 161 8.86 5.83 -61.00
N ILE A 162 8.40 6.96 -60.46
CA ILE A 162 8.59 7.34 -59.05
C ILE A 162 7.85 6.38 -58.12
N VAL A 163 6.59 6.05 -58.42
CA VAL A 163 5.75 5.11 -57.64
C VAL A 163 6.39 3.72 -57.61
N ARG A 164 6.84 3.21 -58.77
CA ARG A 164 7.51 1.90 -58.85
C ARG A 164 8.83 1.86 -58.09
N ALA A 165 9.62 2.93 -58.11
CA ALA A 165 10.94 2.97 -57.49
C ALA A 165 10.89 3.22 -55.96
N SER A 166 9.94 4.01 -55.49
CA SER A 166 9.83 4.41 -54.06
C SER A 166 9.02 3.42 -53.21
N GLY A 167 8.10 2.68 -53.85
CA GLY A 167 7.13 1.80 -53.20
C GLY A 167 6.04 2.57 -52.43
N LEU A 168 5.85 3.86 -52.75
CA LEU A 168 4.76 4.69 -52.25
C LEU A 168 3.48 4.48 -53.08
N THR A 169 2.32 4.83 -52.54
CA THR A 169 1.08 4.87 -53.35
C THR A 169 1.04 6.14 -54.21
N ALA A 170 0.21 6.15 -55.27
CA ALA A 170 0.02 7.34 -56.11
C ALA A 170 -0.43 8.55 -55.27
N ASP A 171 -1.38 8.34 -54.35
CA ASP A 171 -1.91 9.37 -53.45
C ASP A 171 -0.85 9.95 -52.46
N GLU A 172 0.19 9.18 -52.14
CA GLU A 172 1.29 9.58 -51.26
C GLU A 172 2.36 10.43 -51.99
N CYS A 173 2.38 10.40 -53.33
CA CYS A 173 3.28 11.19 -54.15
C CYS A 173 2.68 12.54 -54.57
N GLU A 174 1.34 12.68 -54.52
CA GLU A 174 0.61 13.86 -55.00
C GLU A 174 0.26 14.91 -53.91
N ASN A 175 0.46 14.59 -52.62
CA ASN A 175 0.30 15.50 -51.48
C ASN A 175 1.65 16.01 -50.94
#